data_AF-A0A938P2Z9-F1
#
_entry.id   AF-A0A938P2Z9-F1
#
_cell.length_a   1.000
_cell.length_b   1.000
_cell.length_c   1.000
_cell.angle_alpha   90.00
_cell.angle_beta   90.00
_cell.angle_gamma   90.00
#
_symmetry.space_group_name_H-M   'P 1'
#
loop_
_entity.id
_entity.type
_entity.pdbx_description
1 polymer ?
#
loop_
_entity_poly.entity_id
_entity_poly.type
_entity_poly.pdbx_seq_one_letter_code
_entity_poly.pdbx_strand_id
1 'polypeptide(L)'
;MEDGGAWAEQCGMYIHLNPIRVAALGLSKADRAASREGLPDDTPESVLRRRLAVLRTYRWSSYRAYAGYASAQEWLTCGTLLASAGGVRAEYRRQAEGAVAQSVREGAGARLSSALVIGGTEFVRRVRAGILGRSSPGTNARAWRRLLPFGEIARAVAGVRSPAGADASVWRWGNGRGRDIALWLGRRHCALTLAELGEHTGMSAHAVSKAISRMGHRLGKERSLQYALSITTATGTRTFRYNDV
;
A
#
# COMPACT_ATOMS: atom_id res chain seq x y z
N MET A 1 7.79 -0.36 18.69
CA MET A 1 8.16 1.04 18.39
C MET A 1 7.43 1.44 17.15
N GLU A 2 6.42 2.30 17.30
CA GLU A 2 5.62 2.80 16.19
C GLU A 2 6.47 3.65 15.26
N ASP A 3 6.27 3.45 13.96
CA ASP A 3 6.78 4.24 12.84
C ASP A 3 6.10 5.64 12.81
N GLY A 4 5.97 6.26 13.99
CA GLY A 4 4.87 7.10 14.48
C GLY A 4 4.71 8.49 13.89
N GLY A 5 5.23 8.74 12.68
CA GLY A 5 5.06 10.04 12.00
C GLY A 5 5.87 10.20 10.73
N ALA A 6 6.90 9.39 10.51
CA ALA A 6 7.76 9.49 9.32
C ALA A 6 6.97 9.34 8.01
N TRP A 7 5.98 8.45 7.98
CA TRP A 7 5.10 8.30 6.81
C TRP A 7 4.25 9.57 6.59
N ALA A 8 3.78 10.22 7.66
CA ALA A 8 2.93 11.41 7.57
C ALA A 8 3.70 12.59 6.99
N GLU A 9 4.94 12.79 7.43
CA GLU A 9 5.85 13.80 6.87
C GLU A 9 6.08 13.60 5.37
N GLN A 10 6.43 12.38 4.97
CA GLN A 10 6.65 12.04 3.56
C GLN A 10 5.39 12.27 2.72
N CYS A 11 4.22 11.96 3.27
CA CYS A 11 2.93 12.18 2.61
C CYS A 11 2.59 13.66 2.50
N GLY A 12 2.79 14.43 3.57
CA GLY A 12 2.63 15.87 3.55
C GLY A 12 3.52 16.51 2.49
N MET A 13 4.80 16.13 2.45
CA MET A 13 5.73 16.61 1.44
C MET A 13 5.30 16.20 0.02
N TYR A 14 4.88 14.95 -0.17
CA TYR A 14 4.37 14.47 -1.45
C TYR A 14 3.17 15.32 -1.92
N ILE A 15 2.19 15.54 -1.06
CA ILE A 15 0.97 16.30 -1.37
C ILE A 15 1.33 17.77 -1.64
N HIS A 16 2.14 18.38 -0.79
CA HIS A 16 2.47 19.80 -0.89
C HIS A 16 3.31 20.13 -2.12
N LEU A 17 4.09 19.19 -2.64
CA LEU A 17 4.84 19.35 -3.89
C LEU A 17 4.02 19.02 -5.15
N ASN A 18 2.82 18.45 -5.04
CA ASN A 18 1.99 18.14 -6.22
C ASN A 18 1.68 19.33 -7.13
N PRO A 19 1.44 20.56 -6.64
CA PRO A 19 1.18 21.72 -7.51
C PRO A 19 2.29 22.01 -8.53
N ILE A 20 3.53 21.62 -8.22
CA ILE A 20 4.67 21.84 -9.12
C ILE A 20 5.01 20.62 -9.98
N ARG A 21 4.46 19.43 -9.69
CA ARG A 21 4.73 18.17 -10.39
C ARG A 21 3.91 18.03 -11.68
N VAL A 22 4.03 19.01 -12.55
CA VAL A 22 3.31 19.08 -13.82
C VAL A 22 4.27 19.32 -14.97
N ALA A 23 3.91 18.85 -16.16
CA ALA A 23 4.73 19.00 -17.37
C ALA A 23 5.02 20.47 -17.70
N ALA A 24 4.05 21.37 -17.45
CA ALA A 24 4.21 22.81 -17.66
C ALA A 24 5.33 23.48 -16.83
N LEU A 25 5.87 22.77 -15.83
CA LEU A 25 6.96 23.20 -14.95
C LEU A 25 8.21 22.30 -15.07
N GLY A 26 8.30 21.50 -16.14
CA GLY A 26 9.43 20.58 -16.38
C GLY A 26 9.50 19.44 -15.37
N LEU A 27 8.36 19.04 -14.81
CA LEU A 27 8.24 17.88 -13.91
C LEU A 27 7.17 16.91 -14.44
N SER A 28 7.20 16.65 -15.76
CA SER A 28 6.42 15.59 -16.37
C SER A 28 6.80 14.22 -15.77
N LYS A 29 6.02 13.18 -16.08
CA LYS A 29 6.37 11.82 -15.64
C LYS A 29 7.69 11.35 -16.27
N ALA A 30 7.99 11.78 -17.51
CA ALA A 30 9.23 11.46 -18.19
C ALA A 30 10.41 12.22 -17.57
N ASP A 31 10.25 13.52 -17.30
CA ASP A 31 11.30 14.37 -16.72
C ASP A 31 11.74 13.82 -15.35
N ARG A 32 10.76 13.46 -14.51
CA ARG A 32 11.01 12.86 -13.19
C ARG A 32 11.66 11.48 -13.26
N ALA A 33 11.34 10.70 -14.30
CA ALA A 33 11.98 9.41 -14.53
C ALA A 33 13.45 9.58 -14.92
N ALA A 34 13.79 10.60 -15.73
CA ALA A 34 15.16 10.92 -16.08
C ALA A 34 15.98 11.39 -14.87
N SER A 35 15.41 12.24 -14.00
CA SER A 35 16.11 12.67 -12.76
C SER A 35 16.43 11.52 -11.80
N ARG A 36 15.71 10.38 -11.87
CA ARG A 36 16.02 9.19 -11.06
C ARG A 36 17.31 8.49 -11.48
N GLU A 37 17.76 8.67 -12.71
CA GLU A 37 18.94 8.02 -13.27
C GLU A 37 20.25 8.73 -12.89
N GLY A 38 20.18 9.74 -12.00
CA GLY A 38 21.36 10.42 -11.46
C GLY A 38 21.96 11.45 -12.41
N LEU A 39 21.23 11.84 -13.45
CA LEU A 39 21.59 12.96 -14.31
C LEU A 39 21.69 14.25 -13.45
N PRO A 40 22.73 15.08 -13.65
CA PRO A 40 22.86 16.36 -12.96
C PRO A 40 21.59 17.20 -13.15
N ASP A 41 21.12 17.81 -12.07
CA ASP A 41 19.99 18.73 -12.13
C ASP A 41 20.47 20.06 -12.71
N ASP A 42 20.30 20.24 -14.02
CA ASP A 42 20.60 21.48 -14.75
C ASP A 42 19.37 22.41 -14.83
N THR A 43 18.37 22.21 -13.95
CA THR A 43 17.12 23.00 -13.98
C THR A 43 17.45 24.49 -13.96
N PRO A 44 17.05 25.26 -14.99
CA PRO A 44 17.33 26.69 -15.03
C PRO A 44 16.73 27.42 -13.83
N GLU A 45 17.45 28.41 -13.31
CA GLU A 45 17.01 29.25 -12.18
C GLU A 45 15.63 29.89 -12.43
N SER A 46 15.32 30.26 -13.68
CA SER A 46 14.00 30.78 -14.06
C SER A 46 12.87 29.77 -13.83
N VAL A 47 13.13 28.48 -14.05
CA VAL A 47 12.18 27.37 -13.80
C VAL A 47 12.03 27.16 -12.29
N LEU A 48 13.13 27.19 -11.52
CA LEU A 48 13.08 27.09 -10.06
C LEU A 48 12.25 28.22 -9.44
N ARG A 49 12.47 29.47 -9.87
CA ARG A 49 11.66 30.63 -9.44
C ARG A 49 10.19 30.43 -9.76
N ARG A 50 9.86 29.94 -10.96
CA ARG A 50 8.47 29.67 -11.34
C ARG A 50 7.84 28.56 -10.50
N ARG A 51 8.57 27.46 -10.22
CA ARG A 51 8.11 26.39 -9.33
C ARG A 51 7.84 26.93 -7.92
N LEU A 52 8.76 27.70 -7.35
CA LEU A 52 8.59 28.31 -6.03
C LEU A 52 7.39 29.28 -6.00
N ALA A 53 7.21 30.10 -7.04
CA ALA A 53 6.06 31.00 -7.14
C ALA A 53 4.73 30.23 -7.13
N VAL A 54 4.63 29.15 -7.91
CA VAL A 54 3.44 28.27 -7.91
C VAL A 54 3.24 27.62 -6.54
N LEU A 55 4.28 27.01 -5.97
CA LEU A 55 4.21 26.33 -4.68
C LEU A 55 3.68 27.26 -3.57
N ARG A 56 4.18 28.51 -3.51
CA ARG A 56 3.80 29.51 -2.50
C ARG A 56 2.39 30.08 -2.68
N THR A 57 1.84 30.04 -3.89
CA THR A 57 0.58 30.74 -4.22
C THR A 57 -0.58 29.81 -4.54
N TYR A 58 -0.34 28.51 -4.77
CA TYR A 58 -1.38 27.58 -5.19
C TYR A 58 -2.51 27.46 -4.15
N ARG A 59 -3.68 28.02 -4.49
CA ARG A 59 -4.81 28.19 -3.56
C ARG A 59 -5.37 26.87 -3.03
N TRP A 60 -5.28 25.80 -3.81
CA TRP A 60 -5.80 24.48 -3.45
C TRP A 60 -4.77 23.62 -2.69
N SER A 61 -3.61 24.17 -2.34
CA SER A 61 -2.63 23.49 -1.50
C SER A 61 -2.67 24.02 -0.08
N SER A 62 -2.76 23.10 0.88
CA SER A 62 -2.58 23.40 2.31
C SER A 62 -1.15 23.85 2.64
N TYR A 63 -0.19 23.66 1.73
CA TYR A 63 1.22 24.05 1.93
C TYR A 63 1.36 25.48 2.44
N ARG A 64 0.54 26.41 1.94
CA ARG A 64 0.56 27.81 2.34
C ARG A 64 0.37 28.00 3.84
N ALA A 65 -0.52 27.22 4.45
CA ALA A 65 -0.68 27.20 5.89
C ALA A 65 0.59 26.64 6.54
N TYR A 66 1.02 25.44 6.18
CA TYR A 66 2.20 24.78 6.76
C TYR A 66 3.48 25.63 6.69
N ALA A 67 3.71 26.31 5.57
CA ALA A 67 4.87 27.19 5.35
C ALA A 67 4.70 28.61 5.90
N GLY A 68 3.55 28.96 6.48
CA GLY A 68 3.30 30.27 7.10
C GLY A 68 3.01 31.41 6.11
N TYR A 69 2.58 31.11 4.89
CA TYR A 69 2.11 32.09 3.90
C TYR A 69 0.62 32.44 4.03
N ALA A 70 -0.11 31.68 4.84
CA ALA A 70 -1.52 31.90 5.15
C ALA A 70 -1.81 31.37 6.56
N SER A 71 -2.90 31.86 7.17
CA SER A 71 -3.45 31.23 8.36
C SER A 71 -3.97 29.83 8.03
N ALA A 72 -3.85 28.92 8.99
CA ALA A 72 -4.50 27.62 8.87
C ALA A 72 -6.03 27.81 8.89
N GLN A 73 -6.73 27.06 8.06
CA GLN A 73 -8.18 26.96 8.14
C GLN A 73 -8.56 26.23 9.43
N GLU A 74 -9.75 26.49 9.97
CA GLU A 74 -10.22 25.91 11.23
C GLU A 74 -10.16 24.37 11.25
N TRP A 75 -10.48 23.74 10.12
CA TRP A 75 -10.46 22.29 9.96
C TRP A 75 -9.06 21.69 9.75
N LEU A 76 -8.01 22.52 9.53
CA LEU A 76 -6.67 22.07 9.17
C LEU A 76 -5.73 22.02 10.38
N THR A 77 -5.44 20.81 10.87
CA THR A 77 -4.48 20.60 11.95
C THR A 77 -3.04 20.57 11.41
N CYS A 78 -2.28 21.63 11.71
CA CYS A 78 -0.87 21.69 11.31
C CYS A 78 0.09 21.00 12.29
N GLY A 79 -0.30 20.92 13.57
CA GLY A 79 0.60 20.56 14.67
C GLY A 79 1.29 19.21 14.49
N THR A 80 0.54 18.16 14.13
CA THR A 80 1.08 16.79 14.01
C THR A 80 2.18 16.68 12.96
N LEU A 81 1.97 17.26 11.77
CA LEU A 81 2.94 17.23 10.68
C LEU A 81 4.13 18.16 10.94
N LEU A 82 3.88 19.33 11.54
CA LEU A 82 4.96 20.24 11.90
C LEU A 82 5.85 19.63 12.98
N ALA A 83 5.26 18.95 13.98
CA ALA A 83 6.00 18.29 15.04
C ALA A 83 6.98 17.23 14.50
N SER A 84 6.56 16.44 13.49
CA SER A 84 7.47 15.47 12.86
C SER A 84 8.61 16.15 12.10
N ALA A 85 8.35 17.30 11.49
CA ALA A 85 9.32 18.09 10.74
C ALA A 85 10.10 19.12 11.57
N GLY A 86 10.29 18.89 12.88
CA GLY A 86 11.08 19.75 13.76
C GLY A 86 10.31 20.89 14.43
N GLY A 87 8.98 20.86 14.41
CA GLY A 87 8.07 21.74 15.17
C GLY A 87 7.90 23.16 14.64
N VAL A 88 8.74 23.60 13.69
CA VAL A 88 8.80 25.00 13.26
C VAL A 88 8.42 25.14 11.78
N ARG A 89 7.43 25.99 11.47
CA ARG A 89 6.97 26.28 10.09
C ARG A 89 8.11 26.67 9.15
N ALA A 90 9.09 27.43 9.66
CA ALA A 90 10.26 27.84 8.90
C ALA A 90 11.13 26.66 8.46
N GLU A 91 11.26 25.64 9.29
CA GLU A 91 12.01 24.41 8.96
C GLU A 91 11.26 23.59 7.91
N TYR A 92 9.96 23.38 8.09
CA TYR A 92 9.12 22.72 7.09
C TYR A 92 9.18 23.41 5.72
N ARG A 93 9.14 24.75 5.71
CA ARG A 93 9.30 25.55 4.50
C ARG A 93 10.66 25.35 3.86
N ARG A 94 11.76 25.40 4.64
CA ARG A 94 13.12 25.15 4.13
C ARG A 94 13.22 23.79 3.47
N GLN A 95 12.69 22.74 4.10
CA GLN A 95 12.71 21.39 3.55
C GLN A 95 11.91 21.31 2.24
N ALA A 96 10.70 21.85 2.22
CA ALA A 96 9.85 21.81 1.02
C ALA A 96 10.42 22.62 -0.14
N GLU A 97 10.94 23.82 0.11
CA GLU A 97 11.54 24.66 -0.92
C GLU A 97 12.91 24.12 -1.38
N GLY A 98 13.70 23.55 -0.46
CA GLY A 98 14.93 22.84 -0.79
C GLY A 98 14.68 21.65 -1.72
N ALA A 99 13.58 20.92 -1.51
CA ALA A 99 13.18 19.82 -2.40
C ALA A 99 12.80 20.27 -3.82
N VAL A 100 12.48 21.56 -4.02
CA VAL A 100 12.25 22.13 -5.37
C VAL A 100 13.56 22.26 -6.14
N ALA A 101 14.65 22.62 -5.45
CA ALA A 101 15.97 22.84 -6.03
C ALA A 101 16.78 21.55 -6.25
N GLN A 102 16.45 20.47 -5.54
CA GLN A 102 17.13 19.17 -5.66
C GLN A 102 16.42 18.21 -6.62
N SER A 103 15.57 18.73 -7.53
CA SER A 103 14.64 17.97 -8.37
C SER A 103 14.07 16.74 -7.68
N VAL A 104 13.20 16.95 -6.69
CA VAL A 104 12.35 15.94 -6.02
C VAL A 104 12.89 14.51 -6.21
N ARG A 105 13.99 14.13 -5.54
CA ARG A 105 14.49 12.74 -5.62
C ARG A 105 13.37 11.81 -5.18
N GLU A 106 12.77 11.11 -6.15
CA GLU A 106 11.50 10.40 -5.97
C GLU A 106 11.59 9.15 -5.09
N GLY A 107 12.69 8.89 -4.36
CA GLY A 107 12.86 7.64 -3.61
C GLY A 107 11.75 7.35 -2.58
N ALA A 108 11.24 8.38 -1.91
CA ALA A 108 10.08 8.27 -1.01
C ALA A 108 8.75 8.55 -1.74
N GLY A 109 8.73 9.55 -2.62
CA GLY A 109 7.53 9.96 -3.36
C GLY A 109 7.02 8.94 -4.38
N ALA A 110 7.90 8.16 -5.02
CA ALA A 110 7.53 7.11 -5.96
C ALA A 110 6.77 5.99 -5.24
N ARG A 111 7.25 5.56 -4.07
CA ARG A 111 6.57 4.58 -3.22
C ARG A 111 5.15 5.03 -2.87
N LEU A 112 5.00 6.31 -2.49
CA LEU A 112 3.68 6.90 -2.19
C LEU A 112 2.79 7.03 -3.43
N SER A 113 3.34 7.43 -4.58
CA SER A 113 2.56 7.60 -5.82
C SER A 113 1.92 6.31 -6.34
N SER A 114 2.56 5.16 -6.05
CA SER A 114 2.05 3.84 -6.38
C SER A 114 1.25 3.18 -5.25
N ALA A 115 1.27 3.76 -4.04
CA ALA A 115 0.66 3.16 -2.88
C ALA A 115 -0.86 3.27 -2.96
N LEU A 116 -1.54 2.12 -2.98
CA LEU A 116 -2.99 2.05 -2.87
C LEU A 116 -3.50 2.45 -1.48
N VAL A 117 -2.65 2.26 -0.46
CA VAL A 117 -2.92 2.59 0.94
C VAL A 117 -1.65 3.18 1.53
N ILE A 118 -1.81 4.31 2.21
CA ILE A 118 -0.74 5.05 2.87
C ILE A 118 -1.13 5.20 4.33
N GLY A 119 -0.21 4.89 5.24
CA GLY A 119 -0.41 5.06 6.68
C GLY A 119 0.60 4.24 7.47
N GLY A 120 0.50 4.29 8.79
CA GLY A 120 1.30 3.43 9.67
C GLY A 120 1.03 1.94 9.42
N THR A 121 1.99 1.09 9.80
CA THR A 121 1.95 -0.36 9.58
C THR A 121 0.63 -1.00 10.04
N GLU A 122 0.15 -0.63 11.23
CA GLU A 122 -1.12 -1.14 11.77
C GLU A 122 -2.34 -0.68 10.96
N PHE A 123 -2.35 0.57 10.51
CA PHE A 123 -3.41 1.07 9.64
C PHE A 123 -3.44 0.28 8.32
N VAL A 124 -2.29 0.14 7.67
CA VAL A 124 -2.16 -0.65 6.43
C VAL A 124 -2.62 -2.08 6.64
N ARG A 125 -2.22 -2.70 7.75
CA ARG A 125 -2.64 -4.06 8.13
C ARG A 125 -4.16 -4.16 8.31
N ARG A 126 -4.80 -3.22 9.01
CA ARG A 126 -6.26 -3.17 9.18
C ARG A 126 -6.99 -3.01 7.84
N VAL A 127 -6.49 -2.12 6.98
CA VAL A 127 -7.08 -1.94 5.64
C VAL A 127 -6.97 -3.23 4.82
N ARG A 128 -5.82 -3.91 4.86
CA ARG A 128 -5.64 -5.22 4.20
C ARG A 128 -6.64 -6.26 4.69
N ALA A 129 -6.85 -6.34 6.00
CA ALA A 129 -7.80 -7.27 6.60
C ALA A 129 -9.24 -7.04 6.13
N GLY A 130 -9.65 -5.77 6.00
CA GLY A 130 -10.99 -5.38 5.54
C GLY A 130 -11.29 -5.71 4.06
N ILE A 131 -10.28 -6.12 3.28
CA ILE A 131 -10.44 -6.54 1.88
C ILE A 131 -10.96 -7.99 1.79
N LEU A 132 -10.70 -8.83 2.80
CA LEU A 132 -11.24 -10.19 2.88
C LEU A 132 -12.77 -10.12 3.07
N GLY A 133 -13.51 -10.37 2.00
CA GLY A 133 -14.98 -10.41 2.00
C GLY A 133 -15.66 -9.27 1.23
N ARG A 134 -14.92 -8.26 0.77
CA ARG A 134 -15.46 -7.20 -0.08
C ARG A 134 -15.26 -7.54 -1.55
N SER A 135 -16.34 -7.87 -2.25
CA SER A 135 -16.38 -7.79 -3.71
C SER A 135 -16.53 -6.32 -4.07
N SER A 136 -15.42 -5.58 -4.23
CA SER A 136 -15.51 -4.18 -4.67
C SER A 136 -15.74 -4.15 -6.19
N PRO A 137 -16.86 -3.57 -6.69
CA PRO A 137 -17.14 -3.49 -8.13
C PRO A 137 -16.37 -2.36 -8.85
N GLY A 138 -15.32 -1.81 -8.26
CA GLY A 138 -14.63 -0.61 -8.78
C GLY A 138 -13.43 -0.89 -9.71
N THR A 139 -13.02 0.14 -10.45
CA THR A 139 -11.89 0.15 -11.42
C THR A 139 -10.57 -0.36 -10.84
N ASN A 140 -10.39 -0.33 -9.52
CA ASN A 140 -9.18 -0.77 -8.82
C ASN A 140 -9.31 -2.13 -8.11
N ALA A 141 -10.37 -2.90 -8.34
CA ALA A 141 -10.63 -4.17 -7.64
C ALA A 141 -9.47 -5.19 -7.71
N ARG A 142 -8.70 -5.17 -8.81
CA ARG A 142 -7.49 -5.98 -8.96
C ARG A 142 -6.37 -5.51 -8.03
N ALA A 143 -6.15 -4.20 -7.93
CA ALA A 143 -5.12 -3.61 -7.09
C ALA A 143 -5.41 -3.82 -5.61
N TRP A 144 -6.69 -3.69 -5.20
CA TRP A 144 -7.12 -3.98 -3.83
C TRP A 144 -6.88 -5.44 -3.45
N ARG A 145 -7.23 -6.38 -4.33
CA ARG A 145 -6.95 -7.81 -4.09
C ARG A 145 -5.46 -8.11 -3.97
N ARG A 146 -4.61 -7.43 -4.75
CA ARG A 146 -3.15 -7.58 -4.65
C ARG A 146 -2.55 -7.11 -3.32
N LEU A 147 -3.29 -6.36 -2.51
CA LEU A 147 -2.81 -6.00 -1.16
C LEU A 147 -2.79 -7.18 -0.19
N LEU A 148 -3.42 -8.31 -0.52
CA LEU A 148 -3.35 -9.53 0.27
C LEU A 148 -2.26 -10.45 -0.29
N PRO A 149 -1.12 -10.60 0.41
CA PRO A 149 -0.05 -11.49 -0.04
C PRO A 149 -0.51 -12.94 0.03
N PHE A 150 -0.19 -13.74 -0.98
CA PHE A 150 -0.53 -15.16 -0.97
C PHE A 150 0.07 -15.92 0.23
N GLY A 151 1.25 -15.51 0.70
CA GLY A 151 1.87 -16.06 1.91
C GLY A 151 1.08 -15.81 3.20
N GLU A 152 0.32 -14.71 3.29
CA GLU A 152 -0.59 -14.48 4.43
C GLU A 152 -1.79 -15.43 4.38
N ILE A 153 -2.34 -15.68 3.20
CA ILE A 153 -3.40 -16.68 3.01
C ILE A 153 -2.89 -18.07 3.38
N ALA A 154 -1.71 -18.46 2.87
CA ALA A 154 -1.09 -19.74 3.17
C ALA A 154 -0.88 -19.94 4.68
N ARG A 155 -0.41 -18.91 5.39
CA ARG A 155 -0.25 -18.92 6.84
C ARG A 155 -1.58 -19.02 7.58
N ALA A 156 -2.59 -18.25 7.17
CA ALA A 156 -3.93 -18.31 7.77
C ALA A 156 -4.54 -19.71 7.62
N VAL A 157 -4.43 -20.32 6.43
CA VAL A 157 -4.89 -21.69 6.18
C VAL A 157 -4.14 -22.71 7.05
N ALA A 158 -2.84 -22.54 7.24
CA ALA A 158 -2.06 -23.40 8.14
C ALA A 158 -2.48 -23.24 9.62
N GLY A 159 -2.76 -22.00 10.06
CA GLY A 159 -3.11 -21.66 11.43
C GLY A 159 -4.46 -22.20 11.90
N VAL A 160 -5.41 -22.49 10.99
CA VAL A 160 -6.71 -23.07 11.36
C VAL A 160 -6.60 -24.47 11.99
N ARG A 161 -5.52 -25.21 11.76
CA ARG A 161 -5.34 -26.55 12.33
C ARG A 161 -4.26 -26.67 13.39
N SER A 162 -3.26 -25.79 13.40
CA SER A 162 -2.21 -25.76 14.42
C SER A 162 -2.05 -24.36 15.02
N PRO A 163 -2.81 -24.01 16.07
CA PRO A 163 -2.68 -22.73 16.76
C PRO A 163 -1.31 -22.54 17.45
N ALA A 164 -0.59 -23.63 17.73
CA ALA A 164 0.65 -23.63 18.52
C ALA A 164 1.95 -23.45 17.71
N GLY A 165 1.85 -23.16 16.40
CA GLY A 165 3.02 -22.79 15.60
C GLY A 165 3.82 -23.97 15.03
N ALA A 166 4.21 -23.77 13.76
CA ALA A 166 5.35 -24.37 13.08
C ALA A 166 5.54 -25.89 13.17
N ASP A 167 4.81 -26.62 12.32
CA ASP A 167 5.54 -27.50 11.42
C ASP A 167 5.10 -27.30 9.96
N ALA A 168 6.09 -27.25 9.10
CA ALA A 168 6.05 -26.74 7.75
C ALA A 168 5.26 -27.67 6.82
N SER A 169 4.02 -27.30 6.53
CA SER A 169 3.66 -26.75 5.22
C SER A 169 2.16 -26.92 5.01
N VAL A 170 1.45 -25.81 4.73
CA VAL A 170 0.11 -25.86 4.13
C VAL A 170 0.08 -26.80 2.91
N TRP A 171 1.23 -26.98 2.27
CA TRP A 171 1.50 -27.84 1.13
C TRP A 171 1.30 -29.33 1.38
N ARG A 172 1.56 -29.83 2.59
CA ARG A 172 1.41 -31.27 2.92
C ARG A 172 0.13 -31.60 3.69
N TRP A 173 -0.60 -30.59 4.16
CA TRP A 173 -1.83 -30.82 4.92
C TRP A 173 -2.85 -31.65 4.13
N GLY A 174 -3.25 -32.79 4.70
CA GLY A 174 -4.34 -33.63 4.20
C GLY A 174 -4.13 -34.12 2.77
N ASN A 175 -2.90 -34.51 2.40
CA ASN A 175 -2.49 -34.88 1.04
C ASN A 175 -2.59 -33.71 0.04
N GLY A 176 -2.18 -32.51 0.44
CA GLY A 176 -2.21 -31.31 -0.41
C GLY A 176 -3.54 -30.54 -0.37
N ARG A 177 -4.46 -30.88 0.54
CA ARG A 177 -5.71 -30.15 0.76
C ARG A 177 -5.48 -28.70 1.19
N GLY A 178 -4.51 -28.46 2.06
CA GLY A 178 -4.17 -27.09 2.47
C GLY A 178 -3.72 -26.22 1.31
N ARG A 179 -2.83 -26.76 0.47
CA ARG A 179 -2.41 -26.13 -0.77
C ARG A 179 -3.58 -25.73 -1.63
N ASP A 180 -4.50 -26.68 -1.86
CA ASP A 180 -5.61 -26.47 -2.77
C ASP A 180 -6.60 -25.41 -2.21
N ILE A 181 -6.79 -25.35 -0.88
CA ILE A 181 -7.55 -24.28 -0.20
C ILE A 181 -6.84 -22.93 -0.36
N ALA A 182 -5.53 -22.87 -0.11
CA ALA A 182 -4.74 -21.66 -0.25
C ALA A 182 -4.78 -21.15 -1.71
N LEU A 183 -4.61 -22.02 -2.70
CA LEU A 183 -4.72 -21.69 -4.12
C LEU A 183 -6.11 -21.17 -4.50
N TRP A 184 -7.18 -21.80 -4.00
CA TRP A 184 -8.56 -21.36 -4.24
C TRP A 184 -8.81 -19.96 -3.65
N LEU A 185 -8.40 -19.73 -2.40
CA LEU A 185 -8.48 -18.41 -1.74
C LEU A 185 -7.60 -17.37 -2.45
N GLY A 186 -6.37 -17.73 -2.82
CA GLY A 186 -5.42 -16.87 -3.52
C GLY A 186 -5.96 -16.40 -4.87
N ARG A 187 -6.61 -17.28 -5.64
CA ARG A 187 -7.23 -16.90 -6.91
C ARG A 187 -8.37 -15.88 -6.72
N ARG A 188 -9.14 -16.02 -5.64
CA ARG A 188 -10.30 -15.15 -5.38
C ARG A 188 -9.89 -13.81 -4.78
N HIS A 189 -8.89 -13.81 -3.88
CA HIS A 189 -8.58 -12.68 -3.02
C HIS A 189 -7.26 -11.97 -3.33
N CYS A 190 -6.28 -12.61 -3.97
CA CYS A 190 -4.97 -11.99 -4.29
C CYS A 190 -4.89 -11.42 -5.72
N ALA A 191 -5.87 -11.71 -6.58
CA ALA A 191 -5.85 -11.36 -8.00
C ALA A 191 -4.59 -11.84 -8.77
N LEU A 192 -3.96 -12.92 -8.27
CA LEU A 192 -2.86 -13.61 -8.91
C LEU A 192 -3.35 -14.47 -10.08
N THR A 193 -2.54 -14.52 -11.12
CA THR A 193 -2.66 -15.45 -12.25
C THR A 193 -2.33 -16.87 -11.82
N LEU A 194 -2.68 -17.84 -12.67
CA LEU A 194 -2.35 -19.25 -12.41
C LEU A 194 -0.83 -19.48 -12.42
N ALA A 195 -0.07 -18.71 -13.21
CA ALA A 195 1.38 -18.76 -13.25
C ALA A 195 2.00 -18.22 -11.94
N GLU A 196 1.59 -17.03 -11.49
CA GLU A 196 2.07 -16.45 -10.22
C GLU A 196 1.74 -17.36 -9.02
N LEU A 197 0.55 -17.98 -9.00
CA LEU A 197 0.21 -18.99 -7.98
C LEU A 197 1.07 -20.27 -8.09
N GLY A 198 1.45 -20.64 -9.31
CA GLY A 198 2.35 -21.74 -9.60
C GLY A 198 3.75 -21.51 -9.06
N GLU A 199 4.29 -20.30 -9.23
CA GLU A 199 5.60 -19.89 -8.68
C GLU A 199 5.65 -20.04 -7.17
N HIS A 200 4.59 -19.65 -6.45
CA HIS A 200 4.51 -19.81 -5.00
C HIS A 200 4.45 -21.26 -4.52
N THR A 201 4.09 -22.20 -5.39
CA THR A 201 3.81 -23.59 -5.02
C THR A 201 4.70 -24.61 -5.73
N GLY A 202 5.56 -24.17 -6.65
CA GLY A 202 6.32 -25.04 -7.55
C GLY A 202 5.45 -25.81 -8.54
N MET A 203 4.21 -25.36 -8.81
CA MET A 203 3.26 -26.04 -9.70
C MET A 203 3.17 -25.37 -11.06
N SER A 204 2.90 -26.15 -12.11
CA SER A 204 2.53 -25.58 -13.41
C SER A 204 1.16 -24.90 -13.36
N ALA A 205 0.94 -23.87 -14.20
CA ALA A 205 -0.34 -23.18 -14.28
C ALA A 205 -1.52 -24.13 -14.55
N HIS A 206 -1.30 -25.20 -15.34
CA HIS A 206 -2.30 -26.24 -15.56
C HIS A 206 -2.63 -27.01 -14.28
N ALA A 207 -1.61 -27.43 -13.52
CA ALA A 207 -1.81 -28.14 -12.26
C ALA A 207 -2.54 -27.26 -11.23
N VAL A 208 -2.23 -25.95 -11.18
CA VAL A 208 -2.94 -24.96 -10.34
C VAL A 208 -4.41 -24.86 -10.75
N SER A 209 -4.71 -24.77 -12.04
CA SER A 209 -6.08 -24.72 -12.56
C SER A 209 -6.90 -25.95 -12.11
N LYS A 210 -6.32 -27.15 -12.25
CA LYS A 210 -6.96 -28.40 -11.84
C LYS A 210 -7.17 -28.47 -10.32
N ALA A 211 -6.21 -28.01 -9.53
CA ALA A 211 -6.34 -27.93 -8.07
C ALA A 211 -7.49 -27.01 -7.63
N ILE A 212 -7.56 -25.79 -8.20
CA ILE A 212 -8.62 -24.82 -7.91
C ILE A 212 -10.00 -25.37 -8.31
N SER A 213 -10.11 -25.97 -9.50
CA SER A 213 -11.37 -26.55 -9.99
C SER A 213 -11.86 -27.68 -9.09
N ARG A 214 -10.97 -28.62 -8.71
CA ARG A 214 -11.30 -29.71 -7.77
C ARG A 214 -11.72 -29.17 -6.41
N MET A 215 -11.02 -28.16 -5.89
CA MET A 215 -11.37 -27.55 -4.60
C MET A 215 -12.74 -26.86 -4.66
N GLY A 216 -13.04 -26.15 -5.75
CA GLY A 216 -14.36 -25.54 -5.96
C GLY A 216 -15.49 -26.57 -5.95
N HIS A 217 -15.32 -27.70 -6.64
CA HIS A 217 -16.30 -28.77 -6.65
C HIS A 217 -16.51 -29.40 -5.26
N ARG A 218 -15.43 -29.60 -4.51
CA ARG A 218 -15.45 -30.16 -3.16
C ARG A 218 -16.09 -29.23 -2.14
N LEU A 219 -15.80 -27.94 -2.20
CA LEU A 219 -16.44 -26.92 -1.36
C LEU A 219 -17.96 -26.88 -1.57
N GLY A 220 -18.46 -27.23 -2.76
CA GLY A 220 -19.89 -27.37 -3.02
C GLY A 220 -20.55 -28.58 -2.34
N LYS A 221 -19.76 -29.59 -1.91
CA LYS A 221 -20.27 -30.88 -1.41
C LYS A 221 -19.93 -31.14 0.07
N GLU A 222 -18.79 -30.65 0.57
CA GLU A 222 -18.28 -30.96 1.90
C GLU A 222 -18.53 -29.81 2.90
N ARG A 223 -19.52 -29.97 3.80
CA ARG A 223 -19.82 -28.98 4.85
C ARG A 223 -18.64 -28.70 5.79
N SER A 224 -17.82 -29.71 6.09
CA SER A 224 -16.62 -29.56 6.92
C SER A 224 -15.58 -28.63 6.30
N LEU A 225 -15.46 -28.62 4.97
CA LEU A 225 -14.58 -27.70 4.24
C LEU A 225 -15.17 -26.29 4.19
N GLN A 226 -16.50 -26.15 4.06
CA GLN A 226 -17.17 -24.85 4.16
C GLN A 226 -16.98 -24.22 5.55
N TYR A 227 -17.04 -25.02 6.61
CA TYR A 227 -16.78 -24.59 7.98
C TYR A 227 -15.30 -24.23 8.21
N ALA A 228 -14.36 -25.02 7.70
CA ALA A 228 -12.94 -24.67 7.75
C ALA A 228 -12.64 -23.38 6.98
N LEU A 229 -13.32 -23.15 5.84
CA LEU A 229 -13.22 -21.92 5.07
C LEU A 229 -13.79 -20.73 5.83
N SER A 230 -14.97 -20.88 6.45
CA SER A 230 -15.60 -19.82 7.25
C SER A 230 -14.71 -19.45 8.43
N ILE A 231 -14.09 -20.42 9.11
CA ILE A 231 -13.07 -20.18 10.14
C ILE A 231 -11.84 -19.50 9.54
N THR A 232 -11.33 -19.90 8.38
CA THR A 232 -10.14 -19.25 7.79
C THR A 232 -10.41 -17.79 7.47
N THR A 233 -11.57 -17.48 6.89
CA THR A 233 -12.00 -16.10 6.64
C THR A 233 -12.32 -15.36 7.94
N ALA A 234 -12.90 -16.03 8.93
CA ALA A 234 -13.28 -15.48 10.24
C ALA A 234 -12.07 -15.25 11.15
N THR A 235 -11.03 -16.10 11.09
CA THR A 235 -9.73 -15.97 11.78
C THR A 235 -8.87 -14.94 11.05
N GLY A 236 -8.90 -14.92 9.73
CA GLY A 236 -8.44 -13.78 8.92
C GLY A 236 -9.16 -12.47 9.23
N THR A 237 -10.29 -12.49 9.95
CA THR A 237 -10.95 -11.29 10.51
C THR A 237 -10.81 -11.17 12.04
N ARG A 238 -10.66 -12.26 12.81
CA ARG A 238 -10.56 -12.32 14.29
C ARG A 238 -9.15 -12.15 14.81
N THR A 239 -8.14 -12.72 14.15
CA THR A 239 -6.72 -12.35 14.33
C THR A 239 -6.49 -10.87 13.97
N PHE A 240 -7.48 -10.23 13.33
CA PHE A 240 -7.49 -8.82 12.96
C PHE A 240 -8.53 -7.98 13.72
N ARG A 241 -9.29 -8.58 14.67
CA ARG A 241 -10.16 -7.93 15.65
C ARG A 241 -9.64 -8.11 17.10
N TYR A 242 -8.33 -8.20 17.27
CA TYR A 242 -7.71 -8.13 18.60
C TYR A 242 -7.01 -6.79 18.76
N ASN A 243 -7.76 -5.85 19.32
CA ASN A 243 -7.39 -4.73 20.21
C ASN A 243 -8.46 -3.64 20.10
N ASP A 244 -9.63 -3.91 20.66
CA ASP A 244 -10.52 -2.88 21.20
C ASP A 244 -10.59 -3.14 22.72
N VAL A 245 -9.55 -2.68 23.42
CA VAL A 245 -9.59 -2.04 24.75
C VAL A 245 -8.49 -0.97 24.73
#